data_AF-A0AAV6IJH1-F1
#
_entry.id   AF-A0AAV6IJH1-F1
#
_cell.length_a   1.000
_cell.length_b   1.000
_cell.length_c   1.000
_cell.angle_alpha   90.00
_cell.angle_beta   90.00
_cell.angle_gamma   90.00
#
_symmetry.space_group_name_H-M   'P 1'
#
loop_
_entity.id
_entity.type
_entity.pdbx_description
1 polymer ?
#
loop_
_entity_poly.entity_id
_entity_poly.type
_entity_poly.pdbx_seq_one_letter_code
_entity_poly.pdbx_strand_id
1 'polypeptide(L)'
;MWFIWKGRNGAVFFYQKVTCPDLVSERAVEYFQEFLTANPLSSSLIGTTGGRDWYCGQVNGKSLKSISLHCSLAATVYGLWRERNCRIFQGKVMGHDQVLNSIEADVRDFLSSRRKMKLSSENQSLCRNWGLSNRIFLPV
;
A
#
# COMPACT_ATOMS: atom_id res chain seq x y z
N MET A 1 4.86 16.96 1.22
CA MET A 1 3.71 16.67 0.33
C MET A 1 2.76 15.81 1.14
N TRP A 2 1.56 16.32 1.39
CA TRP A 2 0.52 15.58 2.11
C TRP A 2 -0.18 14.67 1.11
N PHE A 3 -0.34 13.38 1.42
CA PHE A 3 -1.20 12.50 0.65
C PHE A 3 -2.59 12.56 1.25
N ILE A 4 -3.55 13.07 0.47
CA ILE A 4 -4.96 13.10 0.85
C ILE A 4 -5.58 11.83 0.29
N TRP A 5 -5.97 10.90 1.16
CA TRP A 5 -6.69 9.68 0.77
C TRP A 5 -8.16 9.84 1.17
N LYS A 6 -9.08 9.67 0.22
CA LYS A 6 -10.50 9.46 0.55
C LYS A 6 -10.79 7.96 0.53
N GLY A 7 -11.02 7.38 1.69
CA GLY A 7 -11.47 5.99 1.79
C GLY A 7 -12.90 5.81 1.29
N ARG A 8 -13.30 4.56 0.99
CA ARG A 8 -14.64 4.20 0.49
C ARG A 8 -15.81 4.74 1.33
N ASN A 9 -15.58 5.00 2.62
CA ASN A 9 -16.59 5.55 3.53
C ASN A 9 -16.62 7.09 3.59
N GLY A 10 -15.97 7.77 2.63
CA GLY A 10 -15.92 9.24 2.58
C GLY A 10 -14.91 9.89 3.53
N ALA A 11 -14.22 9.10 4.37
CA ALA A 11 -13.21 9.58 5.29
C ALA A 11 -11.97 10.10 4.53
N VAL A 12 -11.59 11.35 4.81
CA VAL A 12 -10.41 12.02 4.26
C VAL A 12 -9.27 11.86 5.25
N PHE A 13 -8.16 11.26 4.81
CA PHE A 13 -6.98 11.04 5.62
C PHE A 13 -5.84 11.88 5.10
N PHE A 14 -5.22 12.62 6.02
CA PHE A 14 -4.01 13.38 5.77
C PHE A 14 -2.82 12.51 6.16
N TYR A 15 -2.15 11.95 5.16
CA TYR A 15 -0.83 11.36 5.38
C TYR A 15 0.21 12.47 5.24
N GLN A 16 0.83 12.84 6.36
CA GLN A 16 2.12 13.52 6.32
C GLN A 16 3.08 12.66 5.50
N LYS A 17 3.97 13.27 4.71
CA LYS A 17 5.03 12.58 3.98
C LYS A 17 5.72 11.65 4.99
N VAL A 18 5.48 10.33 4.89
CA VAL A 18 6.21 9.33 5.67
C VAL A 18 7.59 9.28 5.03
N THR A 19 8.41 10.26 5.37
CA THR A 19 9.75 10.42 4.82
C THR A 19 10.75 9.47 5.48
N CYS A 20 10.35 8.80 6.58
CA CYS A 20 11.11 7.75 7.22
C CYS A 20 10.17 6.73 7.88
N PRO A 21 10.50 5.43 7.85
CA PRO A 21 9.84 4.39 8.64
C PRO A 21 10.06 4.51 10.17
N ASP A 22 10.84 5.48 10.64
CA ASP A 22 11.13 5.67 12.08
C ASP A 22 9.88 6.00 12.92
N LEU A 23 8.77 6.39 12.28
CA LEU A 23 7.46 6.59 12.90
C LEU A 23 6.54 5.36 12.81
N VAL A 24 6.97 4.31 12.10
CA VAL A 24 6.21 3.07 11.89
C VAL A 24 6.77 2.04 12.87
N SER A 25 5.91 1.50 13.75
CA SER A 25 6.35 0.47 14.70
C SER A 25 6.92 -0.74 13.97
N GLU A 26 7.93 -1.41 14.54
CA GLU A 26 8.52 -2.63 13.96
C GLU A 26 7.44 -3.66 13.60
N ARG A 27 6.43 -3.79 14.45
CA ARG A 27 5.27 -4.66 14.23
C ARG A 27 4.49 -4.34 12.95
N ALA A 28 4.37 -3.07 12.57
CA ALA A 28 3.71 -2.71 11.32
C ALA A 28 4.59 -3.02 10.10
N VAL A 29 5.91 -2.96 10.25
CA VAL A 29 6.87 -3.36 9.20
C VAL A 29 6.83 -4.88 8.98
N GLU A 30 6.73 -5.67 10.06
CA GLU A 30 6.55 -7.13 10.00
C GLU A 30 5.24 -7.51 9.29
N TYR A 31 4.11 -6.92 9.72
CA TYR A 31 2.82 -7.14 9.06
C TYR A 31 2.82 -6.71 7.60
N PHE A 32 3.56 -5.66 7.27
CA PHE A 32 3.71 -5.24 5.88
C PHE A 32 4.48 -6.28 5.06
N GLN A 33 5.56 -6.85 5.60
CA GLN A 33 6.28 -7.94 4.94
C GLN A 33 5.42 -9.20 4.78
N GLU A 34 4.66 -9.54 5.81
CA GLU A 34 3.70 -10.63 5.78
C GLU A 34 2.65 -10.38 4.69
N PHE A 35 2.07 -9.18 4.63
CA PHE A 35 1.14 -8.78 3.57
C PHE A 35 1.77 -8.91 2.18
N LEU A 36 3.00 -8.45 2.00
CA LEU A 36 3.70 -8.55 0.71
C LEU A 36 3.93 -10.01 0.30
N THR A 37 4.19 -10.90 1.26
CA THR A 37 4.52 -12.31 1.03
C THR A 37 3.26 -13.17 0.84
N ALA A 38 2.22 -12.90 1.62
CA ALA A 38 0.94 -13.62 1.59
C ALA A 38 0.08 -13.23 0.37
N ASN A 39 0.31 -12.04 -0.19
CA ASN A 39 -0.47 -11.55 -1.31
C ASN A 39 0.25 -11.80 -2.66
N PRO A 40 -0.25 -12.70 -3.52
CA PRO A 40 0.38 -12.99 -4.80
C PRO A 40 0.41 -11.78 -5.74
N LEU A 41 -0.50 -10.81 -5.59
CA LEU A 41 -0.52 -9.57 -6.36
C LEU A 41 0.60 -8.60 -5.91
N SER A 42 0.95 -8.66 -4.63
CA SER A 42 2.01 -7.86 -3.99
C SER A 42 3.41 -8.47 -4.15
N SER A 43 3.51 -9.75 -4.50
CA SER A 43 4.78 -10.48 -4.66
C SER A 43 5.78 -9.77 -5.58
N SER A 44 5.25 -9.09 -6.61
CA SER A 44 6.03 -8.30 -7.57
C SER A 44 6.71 -7.06 -6.98
N LEU A 45 6.32 -6.66 -5.77
CA LEU A 45 6.95 -5.57 -5.05
C LEU A 45 8.16 -6.03 -4.24
N ILE A 46 8.34 -7.33 -3.95
CA ILE A 46 9.39 -7.85 -3.05
C ILE A 46 10.76 -7.93 -3.75
N GLY A 47 11.82 -7.54 -3.03
CA GLY A 47 13.22 -7.92 -3.33
C GLY A 47 13.77 -8.85 -2.24
N THR A 48 14.79 -9.64 -2.59
CA THR A 48 15.27 -10.83 -1.85
C THR A 48 16.04 -10.55 -0.55
N THR A 49 16.08 -9.32 -0.03
CA THR A 49 16.90 -8.98 1.14
C THR A 49 16.20 -7.98 2.06
N GLY A 50 16.05 -8.30 3.34
CA GLY A 50 16.03 -7.36 4.47
C GLY A 50 14.97 -6.25 4.50
N GLY A 51 13.74 -6.59 4.91
CA GLY A 51 12.73 -5.71 5.50
C GLY A 51 12.86 -4.19 5.34
N ARG A 52 13.29 -3.51 6.43
CA ARG A 52 13.34 -2.03 6.54
C ARG A 52 14.33 -1.38 5.57
N ASP A 53 15.57 -1.88 5.51
CA ASP A 53 16.64 -1.26 4.72
C ASP A 53 16.35 -1.36 3.22
N TRP A 54 15.78 -2.48 2.80
CA TRP A 54 15.30 -2.64 1.45
C TRP A 54 14.15 -1.69 1.14
N TYR A 55 13.15 -1.57 2.02
CA TYR A 55 12.06 -0.62 1.82
C TYR A 55 12.60 0.81 1.66
N CYS A 56 13.48 1.26 2.55
CA CYS A 56 14.14 2.57 2.48
C CYS A 56 14.86 2.79 1.14
N GLY A 57 15.52 1.76 0.61
CA GLY A 57 16.19 1.81 -0.70
C GLY A 57 15.22 1.89 -1.89
N GLN A 58 14.03 1.29 -1.78
CA GLN A 58 13.05 1.23 -2.87
C GLN A 58 12.08 2.42 -2.93
N VAL A 59 11.87 3.12 -1.81
CA VAL A 59 10.83 4.17 -1.72
C VAL A 59 11.26 5.56 -2.19
N ASN A 60 12.51 5.72 -2.63
CA ASN A 60 12.99 7.00 -3.15
C ASN A 60 12.46 7.24 -4.57
N GLY A 61 11.52 8.20 -4.72
CA GLY A 61 11.09 8.72 -6.02
C GLY A 61 9.58 8.86 -6.19
N LYS A 62 9.16 8.99 -7.46
CA LYS A 62 7.75 9.08 -7.90
C LYS A 62 7.36 7.93 -8.84
N SER A 63 8.14 6.85 -8.85
CA SER A 63 7.84 5.67 -9.67
C SER A 63 6.56 4.99 -9.16
N LEU A 64 5.88 4.25 -10.04
CA LEU A 64 4.69 3.48 -9.64
C LEU A 64 5.03 2.49 -8.53
N LYS A 65 6.21 1.88 -8.59
CA LYS A 65 6.75 1.00 -7.55
C LYS A 65 6.87 1.70 -6.19
N SER A 66 7.56 2.84 -6.12
CA SER A 66 7.70 3.61 -4.87
C SER A 66 6.34 4.05 -4.33
N ILE A 67 5.44 4.53 -5.20
CA ILE A 67 4.07 4.91 -4.84
C ILE A 67 3.30 3.70 -4.28
N SER A 68 3.44 2.53 -4.90
CA SER A 68 2.78 1.29 -4.47
C SER A 68 3.30 0.86 -3.10
N LEU A 69 4.60 0.90 -2.86
CA LEU A 69 5.20 0.57 -1.57
C LEU A 69 4.71 1.49 -0.45
N HIS A 70 4.72 2.82 -0.68
CA HIS A 70 4.19 3.79 0.28
C HIS A 70 2.71 3.56 0.56
N CYS A 71 1.92 3.28 -0.48
CA CYS A 71 0.50 3.02 -0.33
C CYS A 71 0.23 1.75 0.46
N SER A 72 0.94 0.67 0.16
CA SER A 72 0.74 -0.62 0.82
C SER A 72 1.17 -0.55 2.29
N LEU A 73 2.24 0.15 2.63
CA LEU A 73 2.61 0.39 4.02
C LEU A 73 1.54 1.23 4.75
N ALA A 74 1.09 2.32 4.13
CA ALA A 74 0.06 3.19 4.69
C ALA A 74 -1.26 2.44 4.94
N ALA A 75 -1.72 1.67 3.94
CA ALA A 75 -2.92 0.85 4.03
C ALA A 75 -2.79 -0.23 5.11
N THR A 76 -1.61 -0.85 5.25
CA THR A 76 -1.34 -1.85 6.31
C THR A 76 -1.47 -1.24 7.70
N VAL A 77 -0.79 -0.11 7.95
CA VAL A 77 -0.87 0.61 9.23
C VAL A 77 -2.32 0.98 9.54
N TYR A 78 -3.05 1.49 8.54
CA TYR A 78 -4.46 1.84 8.70
C TYR A 78 -5.35 0.63 8.96
N GLY A 79 -5.16 -0.48 8.24
CA GLY A 79 -5.91 -1.72 8.42
C GLY A 79 -5.77 -2.28 9.83
N LEU A 80 -4.55 -2.28 10.38
CA LEU A 80 -4.28 -2.70 11.76
C LEU A 80 -4.93 -1.76 12.78
N TRP A 81 -4.82 -0.45 12.58
CA TRP A 81 -5.48 0.53 13.44
C TRP A 81 -7.00 0.36 13.41
N ARG A 82 -7.58 0.15 12.23
CA ARG A 82 -9.02 -0.09 12.05
C ARG A 82 -9.45 -1.36 12.75
N GLU A 83 -8.73 -2.48 12.58
CA GLU A 83 -9.03 -3.74 13.26
C GLU A 83 -9.04 -3.55 14.77
N ARG A 84 -7.96 -2.97 15.32
CA ARG A 84 -7.85 -2.70 16.76
C ARG A 84 -9.04 -1.88 17.27
N ASN A 85 -9.44 -0.83 16.54
CA ASN A 85 -10.55 0.02 16.95
C ASN A 85 -11.91 -0.67 16.83
N CYS A 86 -12.14 -1.45 15.76
CA CYS A 86 -13.35 -2.26 15.65
C CYS A 86 -13.45 -3.27 16.80
N ARG A 87 -12.33 -3.90 17.18
CA ARG A 87 -12.28 -4.84 18.30
C ARG A 87 -12.60 -4.17 19.63
N ILE A 88 -11.94 -3.04 19.94
CA ILE A 88 -12.09 -2.36 21.23
C ILE A 88 -13.45 -1.66 21.37
N PHE A 89 -13.88 -0.92 20.34
CA PHE A 89 -15.02 0.00 20.46
C PHE A 89 -16.32 -0.54 19.88
N GLN A 90 -16.26 -1.55 19.00
CA GLN A 90 -17.45 -2.14 18.38
C GLN A 90 -17.66 -3.60 18.77
N GLY A 91 -16.72 -4.20 19.52
CA GLY A 91 -16.73 -5.62 19.85
C GLY A 91 -16.62 -6.53 18.62
N LYS A 92 -16.18 -6.00 17.47
CA LYS A 92 -16.09 -6.73 16.21
C LYS A 92 -14.64 -7.14 15.96
N VAL A 93 -14.39 -8.44 15.91
CA VAL A 93 -13.10 -8.98 15.50
C VAL A 93 -13.11 -9.12 13.99
N MET A 94 -12.12 -8.52 13.31
CA MET A 94 -11.87 -8.81 11.90
C MET A 94 -10.89 -9.97 11.81
N GLY A 95 -11.23 -10.98 11.00
CA GLY A 95 -10.30 -12.06 10.71
C GLY A 95 -9.07 -11.56 9.94
N HIS A 96 -7.97 -12.30 10.03
CA HIS A 96 -6.72 -12.00 9.32
C HIS A 96 -6.97 -11.72 7.83
N ASP A 97 -7.68 -12.62 7.14
CA ASP A 97 -8.01 -12.46 5.72
C ASP A 97 -8.87 -11.23 5.44
N GLN A 98 -9.77 -10.86 6.35
CA GLN A 98 -10.62 -9.67 6.18
C GLN A 98 -9.78 -8.40 6.25
N VAL A 99 -8.78 -8.36 7.14
CA VAL A 99 -7.84 -7.24 7.23
C VAL A 99 -6.99 -7.16 5.96
N LEU A 100 -6.41 -8.28 5.52
CA LEU A 100 -5.60 -8.33 4.30
C LEU A 100 -6.41 -7.91 3.05
N ASN A 101 -7.63 -8.43 2.90
CA ASN A 101 -8.52 -8.07 1.79
C ASN A 101 -8.89 -6.59 1.80
N SER A 102 -9.09 -6.00 2.99
CA SER A 102 -9.34 -4.55 3.10
C SER A 102 -8.12 -3.75 2.68
N ILE A 103 -6.92 -4.14 3.13
CA ILE A 103 -5.66 -3.48 2.77
C ILE A 103 -5.45 -3.55 1.26
N GLU A 104 -5.63 -4.73 0.66
CA GLU A 104 -5.47 -4.92 -0.79
C GLU A 104 -6.45 -4.05 -1.59
N ALA A 105 -7.72 -4.00 -1.17
CA ALA A 105 -8.73 -3.17 -1.79
C ALA A 105 -8.36 -1.67 -1.72
N ASP A 106 -7.89 -1.19 -0.57
CA ASP A 106 -7.48 0.20 -0.38
C ASP A 106 -6.27 0.55 -1.27
N VAL A 107 -5.29 -0.35 -1.39
CA VAL A 107 -4.13 -0.17 -2.29
C VAL A 107 -4.56 -0.15 -3.75
N ARG A 108 -5.39 -1.11 -4.17
CA ARG A 108 -5.87 -1.19 -5.55
C ARG A 108 -6.63 0.07 -5.95
N ASP A 109 -7.57 0.52 -5.10
CA ASP A 109 -8.34 1.73 -5.35
C ASP A 109 -7.42 2.94 -5.50
N PHE A 110 -6.43 3.08 -4.61
CA PHE A 110 -5.47 4.16 -4.69
C PHE A 110 -4.62 4.12 -5.96
N LEU A 111 -4.07 2.97 -6.33
CA LEU A 111 -3.27 2.81 -7.54
C LEU A 111 -4.11 3.06 -8.80
N SER A 112 -5.37 2.61 -8.81
CA SER A 112 -6.29 2.84 -9.92
C SER A 112 -6.64 4.31 -10.14
N SER A 113 -6.53 5.14 -9.08
CA SER A 113 -6.74 6.59 -9.16
C SER A 113 -5.56 7.35 -9.76
N ARG A 114 -4.39 6.70 -9.89
CA ARG A 114 -3.19 7.34 -10.43
C ARG A 114 -3.34 7.65 -11.90
N ARG A 115 -2.72 8.75 -12.31
CA ARG A 115 -2.70 9.23 -13.69
C ARG A 115 -1.30 9.68 -14.02
N LYS A 116 -1.04 9.82 -15.31
CA LYS A 116 0.22 10.35 -15.83
C LYS A 116 1.44 9.50 -15.47
N MET A 117 1.27 8.18 -15.34
CA MET A 117 2.38 7.27 -15.13
C MET A 117 3.12 7.02 -16.44
N LYS A 118 4.45 6.88 -16.39
CA LYS A 118 5.24 6.51 -17.56
C LYS A 118 4.88 5.09 -18.00
N LEU A 119 4.72 4.88 -19.31
CA LEU A 119 4.63 3.54 -19.85
C LEU A 119 6.02 2.88 -19.82
N SER A 120 6.17 1.83 -19.02
CA SER A 120 7.38 1.00 -18.95
C SER A 120 6.97 -0.45 -18.73
N SER A 121 7.83 -1.40 -19.12
CA SER A 121 7.61 -2.83 -18.88
C SER A 121 7.41 -3.13 -17.39
N GLU A 122 8.17 -2.47 -16.52
CA GLU A 122 8.02 -2.56 -15.06
C GLU A 122 6.63 -2.10 -14.59
N ASN A 123 6.18 -0.92 -15.03
CA ASN A 123 4.86 -0.42 -14.62
C ASN A 123 3.72 -1.26 -15.21
N GLN A 124 3.88 -1.81 -16.41
CA GLN A 124 2.90 -2.72 -17.01
C GLN A 124 2.81 -4.05 -16.25
N SER A 125 3.95 -4.58 -15.77
CA SER A 125 3.99 -5.76 -14.92
C SER A 125 3.25 -5.49 -13.60
N LEU A 126 3.60 -4.37 -12.93
CA LEU A 126 2.91 -3.94 -11.71
C LEU A 126 1.40 -3.76 -11.91
N CYS A 127 0.97 -3.16 -13.03
CA CYS A 127 -0.45 -3.04 -13.34
C CYS A 127 -1.12 -4.40 -13.49
N ARG A 128 -0.51 -5.35 -14.20
CA ARG A 128 -1.05 -6.70 -14.35
C ARG A 128 -1.18 -7.40 -13.00
N ASN A 129 -0.15 -7.31 -12.16
CA ASN A 129 -0.16 -7.95 -10.84
C ASN A 129 -1.22 -7.34 -9.93
N TRP A 130 -1.41 -6.01 -9.96
CA TRP A 130 -2.45 -5.34 -9.16
C TRP A 130 -3.86 -5.37 -9.80
N GLY A 131 -4.00 -5.91 -11.01
CA GLY A 131 -5.26 -5.89 -11.77
C GLY A 131 -5.70 -4.47 -12.19
N LEU A 132 -4.75 -3.58 -12.46
CA LEU A 132 -4.99 -2.17 -12.81
C LEU A 132 -5.19 -1.98 -14.32
N SER A 133 -6.03 -0.99 -14.67
CA SER A 133 -6.24 -0.58 -16.05
C SER A 133 -5.08 0.26 -16.59
N ASN A 134 -4.78 0.12 -17.88
CA ASN A 134 -3.80 0.95 -18.60
C ASN A 134 -4.16 2.45 -18.64
N ARG A 135 -5.37 2.84 -18.20
CA ARG A 135 -5.83 4.24 -18.07
C ARG A 135 -4.97 5.09 -17.13
N ILE A 136 -4.09 4.49 -16.34
CA ILE A 136 -3.17 5.23 -15.45
C ILE A 136 -1.97 5.83 -16.21
N PHE A 137 -1.66 5.33 -17.40
CA PHE A 137 -0.52 5.79 -18.20
C PHE A 137 -0.81 7.11 -18.92
N LEU A 138 0.25 7.88 -19.19
CA LEU A 138 0.14 9.01 -20.14
C LEU A 138 -0.24 8.47 -21.53
N PRO A 139 -1.12 9.16 -22.28
CA PRO A 139 -1.22 8.92 -23.72
C PRO A 139 0.17 9.20 -24.33
N VAL A 140 0.59 8.29 -25.22
CA VAL A 140 1.84 8.40 -25.98
C VAL A 140 1.72 9.56 -26.97
#